data_AF-A0AAV4CB80-F1
#
_entry.id   AF-A0AAV4CB80-F1
#
_cell.length_a   1.000
_cell.length_b   1.000
_cell.length_c   1.000
_cell.angle_alpha   90.00
_cell.angle_beta   90.00
_cell.angle_gamma   90.00
#
_symmetry.space_group_name_H-M   'P 1'
#
loop_
_entity.id
_entity.type
_entity.pdbx_description
1 polymer ?
#
loop_
_entity_poly.entity_id
_entity_poly.type
_entity_poly.pdbx_seq_one_letter_code
_entity_poly.pdbx_strand_id
1 'polypeptide(L)'
;MATMEEIVKKADLLGYRGEKREEYLTQEFKLLDERQAREKKEEAERQQKKEEAERQERKEKEDAERQERKEEADRKERLELEKIKLDAEMKLLQAKIEAGIIKNEPDGSGARSSDSGAKHPKL
;
A
#
# COMPACT_ATOMS: atom_id res chain seq x y z
N MET A 1 -24.53 33.82 6.00
CA MET A 1 -23.57 34.87 6.42
C MET A 1 -24.18 36.22 6.07
N ALA A 2 -24.10 37.22 6.94
CA ALA A 2 -24.66 38.53 6.66
C ALA A 2 -23.83 39.20 5.54
N THR A 3 -24.47 39.51 4.42
CA THR A 3 -23.88 40.25 3.32
C THR A 3 -23.76 41.73 3.67
N MET A 4 -22.93 42.45 2.91
CA MET A 4 -22.75 43.89 3.06
C MET A 4 -24.10 44.64 2.97
N GLU A 5 -24.99 44.22 2.07
CA GLU A 5 -26.35 44.75 1.97
C GLU A 5 -27.21 44.47 3.20
N GLU A 6 -27.09 43.29 3.80
CA GLU A 6 -27.86 42.92 5.00
C GLU A 6 -27.42 43.73 6.21
N ILE A 7 -26.13 44.07 6.32
CA ILE A 7 -25.59 44.95 7.37
C ILE A 7 -26.17 46.37 7.22
N VAL A 8 -26.22 46.90 5.99
CA VAL A 8 -26.79 48.23 5.71
C VAL A 8 -28.30 48.26 6.01
N LYS A 9 -29.05 47.25 5.52
CA LYS A 9 -30.48 47.11 5.80
C LYS A 9 -30.75 47.02 7.31
N LYS A 10 -29.90 46.31 8.05
CA LYS A 10 -30.01 46.19 9.51
C LYS A 10 -29.75 47.53 10.22
N ALA A 11 -28.76 48.31 9.77
CA ALA A 11 -28.52 49.64 10.31
C ALA A 11 -29.75 50.57 10.12
N ASP A 12 -30.36 50.50 8.94
CA ASP A 12 -31.54 51.29 8.60
C ASP A 12 -32.78 50.84 9.40
N LEU A 13 -32.97 49.53 9.60
CA LEU A 13 -34.04 48.96 10.43
C LEU A 13 -33.92 49.34 11.93
N LEU A 14 -32.69 49.44 12.43
CA LEU A 14 -32.41 49.88 13.81
C LEU A 14 -32.58 51.40 13.98
N GLY A 15 -32.85 52.14 12.89
CA GLY A 15 -33.02 53.58 12.91
C GLY A 15 -31.73 54.36 13.14
N TYR A 16 -30.56 53.73 12.96
CA TYR A 16 -29.28 54.43 13.07
C TYR A 16 -29.14 55.43 11.92
N ARG A 17 -28.77 56.67 12.24
CA ARG A 17 -28.56 57.77 11.29
C ARG A 17 -27.36 58.61 11.70
N GLY A 18 -26.79 59.34 10.74
CA GLY A 18 -25.61 60.19 10.96
C GLY A 18 -24.43 59.38 11.53
N GLU A 19 -23.73 59.97 12.50
CA GLU A 19 -22.54 59.37 13.13
C GLU A 19 -22.79 57.97 13.70
N LYS A 20 -23.95 57.73 14.35
CA LYS A 20 -24.29 56.41 14.90
C LYS A 20 -24.41 55.33 13.83
N ARG A 21 -24.83 55.69 12.62
CA ARG A 21 -24.89 54.76 11.48
C ARG A 21 -23.49 54.43 10.98
N GLU A 22 -22.64 55.44 10.86
CA GLU A 22 -21.26 55.25 10.41
C GLU A 22 -20.46 54.39 11.40
N GLU A 23 -20.59 54.63 12.70
CA GLU A 23 -19.95 53.81 13.74
C GLU A 23 -20.39 52.35 13.67
N TYR A 24 -21.71 52.10 13.56
CA TYR A 24 -22.27 50.75 13.45
C TYR A 24 -21.77 50.03 12.20
N LEU A 25 -21.86 50.67 11.03
CA LEU A 25 -21.42 50.07 9.77
C LEU A 25 -19.92 49.78 9.77
N THR A 26 -19.11 50.70 10.33
CA THR A 26 -17.66 50.51 10.42
C THR A 26 -17.31 49.29 11.28
N GLN A 27 -17.99 49.11 12.43
CA GLN A 27 -17.78 47.93 13.28
C GLN A 27 -18.20 46.63 12.61
N GLU A 28 -19.38 46.59 12.00
CA GLU A 28 -19.91 45.37 11.37
C GLU A 28 -19.11 44.98 10.12
N PHE A 29 -18.66 45.94 9.30
CA PHE A 29 -17.79 45.65 8.16
C PHE A 29 -16.42 45.16 8.58
N LYS A 30 -15.83 45.74 9.64
CA LYS A 30 -14.57 45.22 10.19
C LYS A 30 -14.72 43.75 10.65
N LEU A 31 -15.82 43.42 11.31
CA LEU A 31 -16.10 42.03 11.71
C LEU A 31 -16.34 41.11 10.51
N LEU A 32 -16.98 41.61 9.45
CA LEU A 32 -17.17 40.86 8.20
C LEU A 32 -15.83 40.56 7.54
N ASP A 33 -14.95 41.56 7.43
CA ASP A 33 -13.61 41.41 6.85
C ASP A 33 -12.75 40.44 7.66
N GLU A 34 -12.77 40.54 8.99
CA GLU A 34 -12.04 39.62 9.88
C GLU A 34 -12.53 38.18 9.73
N ARG A 35 -13.84 37.97 9.57
CA ARG A 35 -14.41 36.63 9.34
C ARG A 35 -14.02 36.07 7.97
N GLN A 36 -14.14 36.87 6.91
CA GLN A 36 -13.69 36.44 5.58
C GLN A 36 -12.20 36.11 5.55
N ALA A 37 -11.37 36.89 6.26
CA ALA A 37 -9.94 36.61 6.36
C ALA A 37 -9.65 35.31 7.11
N ARG A 38 -10.42 34.99 8.17
CA ARG A 38 -10.30 33.71 8.89
C ARG A 38 -10.76 32.53 8.03
N GLU A 39 -11.90 32.65 7.35
CA GLU A 39 -12.41 31.60 6.47
C GLU A 39 -11.42 31.29 5.34
N LYS A 40 -10.85 32.32 4.69
CA LYS A 40 -9.81 32.11 3.66
C LYS A 40 -8.56 31.40 4.21
N LYS A 41 -8.14 31.73 5.45
CA LYS A 41 -7.01 31.05 6.09
C LYS A 41 -7.34 29.60 6.43
N GLU A 42 -8.53 29.34 6.96
CA GLU A 42 -8.98 27.99 7.30
C GLU A 42 -9.17 27.13 6.05
N GLU A 43 -9.71 27.70 4.97
CA GLU A 43 -9.84 27.03 3.68
C GLU A 43 -8.47 26.72 3.08
N ALA A 44 -7.53 27.66 3.13
CA ALA A 44 -6.15 27.44 2.70
C ALA A 44 -5.45 26.34 3.54
N GLU A 45 -5.64 26.31 4.86
CA GLU A 45 -5.09 25.28 5.73
C GLU A 45 -5.72 23.90 5.45
N ARG A 46 -7.03 23.86 5.20
CA ARG A 46 -7.72 22.63 4.78
C ARG A 46 -7.23 22.14 3.43
N GLN A 47 -6.99 23.04 2.48
CA GLN A 47 -6.43 22.71 1.17
C GLN A 47 -5.03 22.13 1.30
N GLN A 48 -4.16 22.76 2.10
CA GLN A 48 -2.80 22.28 2.37
C GLN A 48 -2.79 20.91 3.03
N LYS A 49 -3.64 20.68 4.04
CA LYS A 49 -3.75 19.36 4.69
C LYS A 49 -4.22 18.27 3.73
N LYS A 50 -5.14 18.59 2.80
CA LYS A 50 -5.57 17.65 1.77
C LYS A 50 -4.44 17.30 0.80
N GLU A 51 -3.68 18.31 0.34
CA GLU A 51 -2.55 18.10 -0.56
C GLU A 51 -1.42 17.31 0.11
N GLU A 52 -1.13 17.59 1.39
CA GLU A 52 -0.14 16.86 2.16
C GLU A 52 -0.55 15.40 2.38
N ALA A 53 -1.83 15.15 2.71
CA ALA A 53 -2.37 13.80 2.85
C ALA A 53 -2.33 13.02 1.53
N GLU A 54 -2.70 13.66 0.40
CA GLU A 54 -2.62 13.02 -0.92
C GLU A 54 -1.16 12.70 -1.30
N ARG A 55 -0.24 13.63 -1.00
CA ARG A 55 1.19 13.41 -1.22
C ARG A 55 1.73 12.25 -0.39
N GLN A 56 1.28 12.13 0.86
CA GLN A 56 1.67 11.04 1.73
C GLN A 56 1.10 9.69 1.25
N GLU A 57 -0.18 9.64 0.84
CA GLU A 57 -0.79 8.45 0.27
C GLU A 57 -0.08 8.00 -1.02
N ARG A 58 0.28 8.93 -1.91
CA ARG A 58 1.06 8.61 -3.12
C ARG A 58 2.42 8.03 -2.77
N LYS A 59 3.10 8.59 -1.78
CA LYS A 59 4.42 8.09 -1.34
C LYS A 59 4.32 6.69 -0.75
N GLU A 60 3.32 6.43 0.10
CA GLU A 60 3.10 5.10 0.69
C GLU A 60 2.80 4.04 -0.39
N LYS A 61 2.02 4.40 -1.42
CA LYS A 61 1.77 3.51 -2.56
C LYS A 61 3.03 3.24 -3.39
N GLU A 62 3.84 4.27 -3.67
CA GLU A 62 5.10 4.11 -4.41
C GLU A 62 6.12 3.26 -3.64
N ASP A 63 6.23 3.48 -2.33
CA ASP A 63 7.13 2.72 -1.46
C ASP A 63 6.69 1.25 -1.37
N ALA A 64 5.37 0.99 -1.26
CA ALA A 64 4.82 -0.37 -1.30
C ALA A 64 5.08 -1.06 -2.65
N GLU A 65 4.84 -0.38 -3.77
CA GLU A 65 5.11 -0.93 -5.11
C GLU A 65 6.60 -1.22 -5.32
N ARG A 66 7.48 -0.33 -4.83
CA ARG A 66 8.93 -0.55 -4.86
C ARG A 66 9.33 -1.77 -4.04
N GLN A 67 8.70 -1.98 -2.88
CA GLN A 67 8.97 -3.13 -2.04
C GLN A 67 8.49 -4.43 -2.71
N GLU A 68 7.27 -4.45 -3.27
CA GLU A 68 6.76 -5.61 -4.02
C GLU A 68 7.67 -5.99 -5.19
N ARG A 69 8.14 -5.00 -5.97
CA ARG A 69 9.09 -5.25 -7.07
C ARG A 69 10.40 -5.85 -6.60
N LYS A 70 10.90 -5.42 -5.43
CA LYS A 70 12.12 -5.97 -4.84
C LYS A 70 11.90 -7.40 -4.38
N GLU A 71 10.80 -7.69 -3.68
CA GLU A 71 10.47 -9.03 -3.22
C GLU A 71 10.23 -10.00 -4.40
N GLU A 72 9.62 -9.52 -5.50
CA GLU A 72 9.45 -10.31 -6.72
C GLU A 72 10.80 -10.64 -7.38
N ALA A 73 11.71 -9.67 -7.45
CA ALA A 73 13.06 -9.88 -7.98
C ALA A 73 13.85 -10.89 -7.12
N ASP A 74 13.85 -10.72 -5.80
CA ASP A 74 14.51 -11.63 -4.86
C ASP A 74 13.92 -13.05 -4.95
N ARG A 75 12.59 -13.16 -5.13
CA ARG A 75 11.93 -14.46 -5.33
C ARG A 75 12.34 -15.13 -6.64
N LYS A 76 12.46 -14.36 -7.73
CA LYS A 76 12.93 -14.89 -9.04
C LYS A 76 14.36 -15.39 -8.93
N GLU A 77 15.25 -14.63 -8.32
CA GLU A 77 16.64 -15.03 -8.12
C GLU A 77 16.74 -16.34 -7.30
N ARG A 78 15.97 -16.46 -6.22
CA ARG A 78 15.93 -17.70 -5.42
C ARG A 78 15.47 -18.91 -6.23
N LEU A 79 14.41 -18.76 -7.01
CA LEU A 79 13.89 -19.84 -7.86
C LEU A 79 14.90 -20.24 -8.95
N GLU A 80 15.62 -19.27 -9.52
CA GLU A 80 16.67 -19.54 -10.50
C GLU A 80 17.83 -20.33 -9.88
N LEU A 81 18.29 -19.93 -8.69
CA LEU A 81 19.33 -20.65 -7.95
C LEU A 81 18.89 -22.07 -7.55
N GLU A 82 17.64 -22.24 -7.14
CA GLU A 82 17.09 -23.55 -6.80
C GLU A 82 17.00 -24.46 -8.03
N LYS A 83 16.58 -23.93 -9.18
CA LYS A 83 16.59 -24.65 -10.45
C LYS A 83 18.01 -25.09 -10.83
N ILE A 84 19.00 -24.22 -10.70
CA ILE A 84 20.41 -24.56 -10.97
C ILE A 84 20.88 -25.70 -10.06
N LYS A 85 20.53 -25.67 -8.77
CA LYS A 85 20.88 -26.74 -7.82
C LYS A 85 20.24 -28.06 -8.22
N LEU A 86 18.95 -28.07 -8.52
CA LEU A 86 18.24 -29.28 -8.97
C LEU A 86 18.85 -29.83 -10.26
N ASP A 87 19.16 -28.98 -11.24
CA ASP A 87 19.82 -29.40 -12.48
C ASP A 87 21.20 -30.02 -12.22
N ALA A 88 21.96 -29.46 -11.26
CA ALA A 88 23.25 -30.02 -10.86
C ALA A 88 23.11 -31.37 -10.15
N GLU A 89 22.13 -31.50 -9.25
CA GLU A 89 21.82 -32.75 -8.55
C GLU A 89 21.37 -33.85 -9.53
N MET A 90 20.51 -33.51 -10.49
CA MET A 90 20.06 -34.43 -11.53
C MET A 90 21.22 -34.89 -12.41
N LYS A 91 22.10 -33.97 -12.84
CA LYS A 91 23.31 -34.33 -13.61
C LYS A 91 24.24 -35.26 -12.82
N LEU A 92 24.40 -35.00 -11.52
CA LEU A 92 25.22 -35.82 -10.64
C LEU A 92 24.62 -37.21 -10.42
N LEU A 93 23.30 -37.29 -10.27
CA LEU A 93 22.57 -38.57 -10.19
C LEU A 93 22.73 -39.36 -11.49
N GLN A 94 22.56 -38.70 -12.64
CA GLN A 94 22.70 -39.33 -13.94
C GLN A 94 24.13 -39.84 -14.19
N ALA A 95 25.15 -39.06 -13.83
CA ALA A 95 26.54 -39.51 -13.88
C ALA A 95 26.80 -40.74 -12.98
N LYS A 96 26.17 -40.80 -11.79
CA LYS A 96 26.27 -41.97 -10.91
C LYS A 96 25.58 -43.21 -11.48
N ILE A 97 24.47 -43.03 -12.21
CA ILE A 97 23.78 -44.12 -12.93
C ILE A 97 24.64 -44.63 -14.08
N GLU A 98 25.20 -43.74 -14.89
CA GLU A 98 26.09 -44.08 -16.01
C GLU A 98 27.38 -44.77 -15.54
N ALA A 99 27.91 -44.36 -14.39
CA ALA A 99 29.06 -45.01 -13.75
C ALA A 99 28.71 -46.37 -13.11
N GLY A 100 27.45 -46.81 -13.12
CA GLY A 100 27.00 -48.06 -12.53
C GLY A 100 27.03 -48.09 -11.00
N ILE A 101 27.21 -46.92 -10.35
CA ILE A 101 27.21 -46.77 -8.89
C ILE A 101 25.79 -46.91 -8.34
N ILE A 102 24.79 -46.45 -9.11
CA ILE A 102 23.37 -46.57 -8.81
C ILE A 102 22.72 -47.35 -9.96
N LYS A 103 22.00 -48.43 -9.66
CA LYS A 103 21.21 -49.15 -10.68
C LYS A 103 19.88 -48.44 -10.88
N ASN A 104 19.62 -48.00 -12.11
CA ASN A 104 18.28 -47.61 -12.54
C ASN A 104 17.52 -48.92 -12.80
N GLU A 105 16.75 -49.40 -11.84
CA GLU A 105 15.76 -50.43 -12.15
C GLU A 105 14.62 -49.74 -12.89
N PRO A 106 14.39 -50.00 -14.19
CA PRO A 106 13.20 -49.50 -14.84
C PRO A 106 12.01 -50.21 -14.21
N ASP A 107 11.11 -49.44 -13.60
CA ASP A 107 9.86 -49.96 -13.09
C ASP A 107 9.14 -50.77 -14.19
N GLY A 108 9.07 -52.08 -13.98
CA GLY A 108 8.21 -52.99 -14.73
C GLY A 108 8.92 -53.97 -15.66
N SER A 109 9.37 -55.11 -15.12
CA SER A 109 9.01 -56.47 -15.59
C SER A 109 9.94 -57.54 -14.99
N GLY A 110 9.56 -58.05 -13.82
CA GLY A 110 10.25 -59.15 -13.15
C GLY A 110 9.29 -60.02 -12.35
N ALA A 111 8.12 -60.33 -12.91
CA ALA A 111 7.34 -61.44 -12.41
C ALA A 111 8.16 -62.74 -12.59
N ARG A 112 8.44 -63.41 -11.47
CA ARG A 112 9.05 -64.74 -11.22
C ARG A 112 10.30 -64.58 -10.34
N SER A 113 10.43 -65.21 -9.17
CA SER A 113 9.83 -66.47 -8.74
C SER A 113 9.93 -66.62 -7.21
N SER A 114 8.93 -67.30 -6.65
CA SER A 114 9.02 -68.29 -5.56
C SER A 114 9.65 -67.89 -4.21
N ASP A 115 8.76 -67.78 -3.22
CA ASP A 115 8.71 -68.68 -2.06
C ASP A 115 10.04 -69.01 -1.36
N SER A 116 10.28 -68.41 -0.19
CA SER A 116 10.61 -69.19 1.01
C SER A 116 10.70 -68.30 2.25
N GLY A 117 10.00 -68.73 3.31
CA GLY A 117 10.55 -68.62 4.66
C GLY A 117 10.06 -67.44 5.51
N ALA A 118 8.78 -67.47 5.87
CA ALA A 118 8.34 -66.88 7.14
C ALA A 118 9.16 -67.46 8.30
N LYS A 119 10.03 -66.65 8.91
CA LYS A 119 10.44 -66.79 10.32
C LYS A 119 10.67 -65.41 10.93
N HIS A 120 9.65 -64.88 11.58
CA HIS A 120 9.81 -63.85 12.61
C HIS A 120 10.50 -64.47 13.83
N PRO A 121 11.60 -63.92 14.35
CA PRO A 121 12.00 -64.18 15.72
C PRO A 121 11.13 -63.33 16.64
N LYS A 122 10.34 -63.98 17.50
CA LYS A 122 9.89 -63.33 18.74
C LYS A 122 11.10 -63.30 19.67
N LEU A 123 11.48 -62.12 20.15
CA LEU A 123 11.87 -61.78 21.52
C LEU A 123 12.03 -60.26 21.61
#